data_AF-A0A7S1HYI1-F1
#
_entry.id   AF-A0A7S1HYI1-F1
#
_cell.length_a   1.000
_cell.length_b   1.000
_cell.length_c   1.000
_cell.angle_alpha   90.00
_cell.angle_beta   90.00
_cell.angle_gamma   90.00
#
_symmetry.space_group_name_H-M   'P 1'
#
loop_
_entity.id
_entity.type
_entity.pdbx_description
1 polymer ?
#
loop_
_entity_poly.entity_id
_entity_poly.type
_entity_poly.pdbx_seq_one_letter_code
_entity_poly.pdbx_strand_id
1 'polypeptide(L)'
;MLVTASKSLRLAFIAPCTEATGNLTTANRVCGLLEDLGHKCILLDCEKLQEGFDSSMLSGIDVCFVLHAYRSGRLLFHEGHLILNPSTALVLIFGGTDVNVMTHDEGKMRVMTNVVQRACRCVCFGDSMVKVA
;
A
#
# COMPACT_ATOMS: atom_id res chain seq x y z
N MET A 1 -27.82 -7.00 -20.99
CA MET A 1 -27.23 -6.80 -19.64
C MET A 1 -26.26 -5.64 -19.77
N LEU A 2 -26.66 -4.43 -19.39
CA LEU A 2 -25.80 -3.25 -19.45
C LEU A 2 -24.76 -3.39 -18.32
N VAL A 3 -23.56 -3.84 -18.66
CA VAL A 3 -22.41 -3.66 -17.78
C VAL A 3 -22.17 -2.16 -17.75
N THR A 4 -22.56 -1.51 -16.66
CA THR A 4 -22.16 -0.13 -16.38
C THR A 4 -20.64 -0.09 -16.46
N ALA A 5 -20.08 0.66 -17.41
CA ALA A 5 -18.64 0.84 -17.51
C ALA A 5 -18.14 1.35 -16.15
N SER A 6 -17.41 0.50 -15.42
CA SER A 6 -16.73 0.91 -14.20
C SER A 6 -15.79 2.06 -14.56
N LYS A 7 -15.80 3.15 -13.78
CA LYS A 7 -14.86 4.27 -13.97
C LYS A 7 -13.44 3.68 -13.98
N SER A 8 -12.66 3.97 -15.02
CA SER A 8 -11.23 3.63 -15.02
C SER A 8 -10.54 4.44 -13.93
N LEU A 9 -9.90 3.75 -12.97
CA LEU A 9 -9.23 4.34 -11.83
C LEU A 9 -7.72 4.37 -12.07
N ARG A 10 -7.07 5.38 -11.49
CA ARG A 10 -5.62 5.47 -11.40
C ARG A 10 -5.17 4.99 -10.03
N LEU A 11 -4.31 4.00 -10.03
CA LEU A 11 -3.90 3.26 -8.84
C LEU A 11 -2.40 3.40 -8.66
N ALA A 12 -1.97 3.69 -7.43
CA ALA A 12 -0.58 3.52 -7.04
C ALA A 12 -0.47 2.23 -6.21
N PHE A 13 0.55 1.43 -6.47
CA PHE A 13 0.85 0.24 -5.68
C PHE A 13 2.26 0.38 -5.13
N ILE A 14 2.39 0.70 -3.84
CA ILE A 14 3.66 0.87 -3.16
C ILE A 14 4.04 -0.45 -2.49
N ALA A 15 5.17 -1.02 -2.85
CA ALA A 15 5.64 -2.29 -2.32
C ALA A 15 7.17 -2.37 -2.29
N PRO A 16 7.78 -3.24 -1.48
CA PRO A 16 9.18 -3.59 -1.64
C PRO A 16 9.34 -4.49 -2.87
N CYS A 17 10.03 -4.00 -3.92
CA CYS A 17 10.11 -4.68 -5.21
C CYS A 17 11.42 -5.45 -5.42
N THR A 18 12.01 -5.98 -4.35
CA THR A 18 13.20 -6.84 -4.46
C THR A 18 12.90 -8.04 -5.37
N GLU A 19 13.81 -8.30 -6.32
CA GLU A 19 13.69 -9.42 -7.26
C GLU A 19 13.56 -10.77 -6.55
N ALA A 20 12.86 -11.71 -7.20
CA ALA A 20 12.62 -13.06 -6.69
C ALA A 20 11.98 -13.13 -5.28
N THR A 21 11.21 -12.12 -4.88
CA THR A 21 10.46 -12.12 -3.63
C THR A 21 8.94 -12.27 -3.83
N GLY A 22 8.27 -12.73 -2.78
CA GLY A 22 6.80 -12.78 -2.74
C GLY A 22 6.15 -11.40 -2.86
N ASN A 23 6.81 -10.33 -2.41
CA ASN A 23 6.28 -8.97 -2.47
C ASN A 23 6.15 -8.49 -3.91
N LEU A 24 7.23 -8.57 -4.69
CA LEU A 24 7.20 -8.19 -6.12
C LEU A 24 6.21 -9.05 -6.90
N THR A 25 6.19 -10.36 -6.62
CA THR A 25 5.23 -11.28 -7.26
C THR A 25 3.78 -10.89 -6.95
N THR A 26 3.48 -10.55 -5.69
CA THR A 26 2.15 -10.10 -5.27
C THR A 26 1.77 -8.79 -5.94
N ALA A 27 2.65 -7.80 -5.92
CA ALA A 27 2.41 -6.49 -6.51
C ALA A 27 2.13 -6.58 -8.03
N ASN A 28 2.95 -7.34 -8.76
CA ASN A 28 2.76 -7.56 -10.20
C ASN A 28 1.43 -8.28 -10.49
N ARG A 29 1.07 -9.31 -9.71
CA ARG A 29 -0.19 -10.04 -9.90
C ARG A 29 -1.40 -9.16 -9.64
N VAL A 30 -1.38 -8.37 -8.57
CA VAL A 30 -2.50 -7.48 -8.23
C VAL A 30 -2.61 -6.34 -9.25
N CYS A 31 -1.51 -5.70 -9.64
CA CYS A 31 -1.54 -4.68 -10.69
C CYS A 31 -2.04 -5.24 -12.01
N GLY A 32 -1.53 -6.39 -12.48
CA GLY A 32 -1.98 -7.01 -13.72
C GLY A 32 -3.48 -7.32 -13.72
N LEU A 33 -4.01 -7.87 -12.63
CA LEU A 33 -5.45 -8.09 -12.49
C LEU A 33 -6.27 -6.78 -12.53
N LEU A 34 -5.78 -5.71 -11.91
CA LEU A 34 -6.46 -4.42 -11.94
C LEU A 34 -6.41 -3.77 -13.33
N GLU A 35 -5.32 -3.97 -14.07
CA GLU A 35 -5.17 -3.53 -15.46
C GLU A 35 -6.07 -4.31 -16.42
N ASP A 36 -6.17 -5.64 -16.24
CA ASP A 36 -7.12 -6.50 -16.97
C ASP A 36 -8.59 -6.07 -16.76
N LEU A 37 -8.89 -5.49 -15.60
CA LEU A 37 -10.20 -4.90 -15.27
C LEU A 37 -10.40 -3.47 -15.82
N GLY A 38 -9.42 -2.92 -16.55
CA GLY A 38 -9.50 -1.60 -17.19
C GLY A 38 -9.06 -0.43 -16.32
N HIS A 39 -8.37 -0.69 -15.21
CA HIS A 39 -7.73 0.35 -14.39
C HIS A 39 -6.28 0.61 -14.83
N LYS A 40 -5.64 1.66 -14.31
CA LYS A 40 -4.22 1.94 -14.55
C LYS A 40 -3.45 1.77 -13.25
N CYS A 41 -2.48 0.85 -13.22
CA CYS A 41 -1.65 0.63 -12.04
C CYS A 41 -0.25 1.21 -12.25
N ILE A 42 0.28 1.90 -11.24
CA ILE A 42 1.68 2.32 -11.21
C ILE A 42 2.33 1.62 -10.01
N LEU A 43 3.28 0.73 -10.28
CA LEU A 43 4.06 0.05 -9.26
C LEU A 43 5.23 0.95 -8.82
N LEU A 44 5.31 1.23 -7.53
CA LEU A 44 6.32 2.07 -6.89
C LEU A 44 7.14 1.25 -5.90
N ASP A 45 8.45 1.10 -6.18
CA ASP A 45 9.37 0.37 -5.32
C ASP A 45 9.78 1.23 -4.12
N CYS A 46 9.26 0.89 -2.94
CA CYS A 46 9.52 1.69 -1.75
C CYS A 46 10.98 1.67 -1.32
N GLU A 47 11.75 0.63 -1.68
CA GLU A 47 13.16 0.54 -1.31
C GLU A 47 14.04 1.48 -2.14
N LYS A 48 13.61 1.83 -3.34
CA LYS A 48 14.31 2.80 -4.21
C LYS A 48 13.87 4.24 -3.98
N LEU A 49 12.72 4.45 -3.34
CA LEU A 49 12.09 5.75 -3.18
C LEU A 49 12.37 6.43 -1.83
N GLN A 50 13.12 5.78 -0.92
CA GLN A 50 13.28 6.25 0.46
C GLN A 50 13.73 7.73 0.60
N GLU A 51 14.62 8.20 -0.28
CA GLU A 51 15.18 9.56 -0.22
C GLU A 51 14.53 10.53 -1.22
N GLY A 52 13.60 10.07 -2.05
CA GLY A 52 13.05 10.84 -3.17
C GLY A 52 11.54 10.74 -3.34
N PHE A 53 10.84 10.08 -2.42
CA PHE A 53 9.39 9.98 -2.47
C PHE A 53 8.76 11.34 -2.16
N ASP A 54 7.93 11.82 -3.09
CA ASP A 54 7.18 13.07 -2.93
C ASP A 54 5.71 12.86 -3.28
N SER A 55 4.86 13.67 -2.65
CA SER A 55 3.42 13.75 -2.85
C SER A 55 3.01 13.90 -4.32
N SER A 56 3.82 14.56 -5.17
CA SER A 56 3.55 14.69 -6.60
C SER A 56 3.50 13.34 -7.33
N MET A 57 4.23 12.33 -6.86
CA MET A 57 4.18 10.97 -7.41
C MET A 57 2.81 10.30 -7.23
N LEU A 58 2.01 10.80 -6.27
CA LEU A 58 0.66 10.35 -5.98
C LEU A 58 -0.42 11.31 -6.49
N SER A 59 -0.04 12.30 -7.29
CA SER A 59 -0.99 13.25 -7.87
C SER A 59 -1.93 12.57 -8.87
N GLY A 60 -3.24 12.78 -8.69
CA GLY A 60 -4.27 12.18 -9.53
C GLY A 60 -4.46 10.67 -9.36
N ILE A 61 -3.96 10.09 -8.27
CA ILE A 61 -4.23 8.70 -7.86
C ILE A 61 -5.58 8.64 -7.13
N ASP A 62 -6.49 7.78 -7.60
CA ASP A 62 -7.78 7.52 -6.95
C ASP A 62 -7.61 6.58 -5.74
N VAL A 63 -6.75 5.55 -5.86
CA VAL A 63 -6.50 4.56 -4.80
C VAL A 63 -5.01 4.25 -4.68
N CYS A 64 -4.50 4.29 -3.45
CA CYS A 64 -3.14 3.90 -3.11
C CYS A 64 -3.17 2.57 -2.35
N PHE A 65 -2.63 1.52 -2.95
CA PHE A 65 -2.35 0.26 -2.29
C PHE A 65 -0.95 0.30 -1.67
N VAL A 66 -0.84 -0.13 -0.43
CA VAL A 66 0.43 -0.30 0.28
C VAL A 66 0.56 -1.75 0.67
N LEU A 67 1.57 -2.44 0.13
CA LEU A 67 1.98 -3.75 0.61
C LEU A 67 3.07 -3.56 1.65
N HIS A 68 2.90 -4.14 2.84
CA HIS A 68 3.80 -4.05 3.97
C HIS A 68 3.68 -2.71 4.74
N ALA A 69 3.01 -2.76 5.90
CA ALA A 69 2.63 -1.60 6.71
C ALA A 69 3.83 -0.74 7.12
N TYR A 70 4.92 -1.36 7.58
CA TYR A 70 6.11 -0.60 7.94
C TYR A 70 6.95 -0.21 6.72
N ARG A 71 7.36 -1.20 5.90
CA ARG A 71 8.36 -0.96 4.84
C ARG A 71 7.89 0.06 3.81
N SER A 72 6.64 -0.08 3.34
CA SER A 72 6.08 0.80 2.32
C SER A 72 5.25 1.93 2.94
N GLY A 73 4.49 1.65 4.00
CA GLY A 73 3.63 2.65 4.63
C GLY A 73 4.38 3.84 5.23
N ARG A 74 5.66 3.65 5.64
CA ARG A 74 6.48 4.77 6.13
C ARG A 74 6.71 5.89 5.12
N LEU A 75 6.66 5.60 3.82
CA LEU A 75 6.82 6.62 2.77
C LEU A 75 5.63 7.59 2.73
N LEU A 76 4.46 7.17 3.23
CA LEU A 76 3.28 8.01 3.24
C LEU A 76 3.32 9.12 4.30
N PHE A 77 4.32 9.13 5.17
CA PHE A 77 4.43 10.09 6.27
C PHE A 77 5.70 10.91 6.16
N HIS A 78 5.55 12.22 6.03
CA HIS A 78 6.64 13.19 6.12
C HIS A 78 6.42 14.05 7.38
N GLU A 79 7.43 14.12 8.26
CA GLU A 79 7.33 14.84 9.55
C GLU A 79 6.08 14.45 10.39
N GLY A 80 5.61 13.20 10.24
CA GLY A 80 4.42 12.69 10.94
C GLY A 80 3.08 13.02 10.27
N HIS A 81 3.09 13.72 9.14
CA HIS A 81 1.90 14.05 8.36
C HIS A 81 1.73 13.14 7.15
N LEU A 82 0.50 12.67 6.93
CA LEU A 82 0.15 11.89 5.74
C LEU A 82 0.26 12.79 4.50
N ILE A 83 1.09 12.40 3.53
CA ILE A 83 1.32 13.18 2.29
C ILE A 83 0.42 12.73 1.12
N LEU A 84 -0.54 11.85 1.39
CA LEU A 84 -1.54 11.39 0.45
C LEU A 84 -2.60 12.48 0.25
N ASN A 85 -3.11 12.64 -0.98
CA ASN A 85 -4.24 13.54 -1.22
C ASN A 85 -5.48 13.09 -0.40
N PRO A 86 -6.25 14.01 0.20
CA PRO A 86 -7.41 13.64 1.04
C PRO A 86 -8.47 12.81 0.33
N SER A 87 -8.58 12.93 -1.00
CA SER A 87 -9.52 12.17 -1.82
C SER A 87 -9.01 10.79 -2.25
N THR A 88 -7.73 10.48 -2.03
CA THR A 88 -7.14 9.19 -2.40
C THR A 88 -7.47 8.17 -1.33
N ALA A 89 -8.10 7.06 -1.71
CA ALA A 89 -8.37 5.97 -0.80
C ALA A 89 -7.08 5.19 -0.52
N LEU A 90 -6.76 4.95 0.76
CA LEU A 90 -5.60 4.14 1.16
C LEU A 90 -6.05 2.71 1.50
N VAL A 91 -5.47 1.72 0.84
CA VAL A 91 -5.68 0.30 1.11
C VAL A 91 -4.37 -0.32 1.59
N LEU A 92 -4.37 -0.88 2.79
CA LEU A 92 -3.22 -1.58 3.35
C LEU A 92 -3.34 -3.09 3.11
N ILE A 93 -2.27 -3.71 2.63
CA ILE A 93 -2.08 -5.16 2.55
C ILE A 93 -0.91 -5.50 3.48
N PHE A 94 -1.18 -6.27 4.54
CA PHE A 94 -0.14 -6.64 5.49
C PHE A 94 0.88 -7.60 4.87
N GLY A 95 2.15 -7.44 5.21
CA GLY A 95 3.19 -8.44 4.95
C GLY A 95 3.33 -9.43 6.11
N GLY A 96 3.91 -10.61 5.84
CA GLY A 96 4.09 -11.66 6.85
C GLY A 96 4.94 -11.25 8.06
N THR A 97 5.81 -10.24 7.92
CA THR A 97 6.66 -9.75 9.02
C THR A 97 6.12 -8.54 9.75
N ASP A 98 5.06 -7.88 9.26
CA ASP A 98 4.45 -6.71 9.94
C ASP A 98 3.94 -7.10 11.34
N VAL A 99 3.21 -8.21 11.44
CA VAL A 99 2.63 -8.68 12.71
C VAL A 99 3.62 -9.49 13.54
N ASN A 100 4.46 -10.30 12.89
CA ASN A 100 5.30 -11.28 13.58
C ASN A 100 6.65 -10.73 14.07
N VAL A 101 7.18 -9.67 13.46
CA VAL A 101 8.53 -9.18 13.73
C VAL A 101 8.50 -7.71 14.12
N MET A 102 7.85 -6.87 13.31
CA MET A 102 7.94 -5.41 13.43
C MET A 102 7.16 -4.83 14.62
N THR A 103 6.27 -5.61 15.24
CA THR A 103 5.51 -5.23 16.44
C THR A 103 6.38 -5.11 17.70
N HIS A 104 7.59 -5.71 17.70
CA HIS A 104 8.51 -5.66 18.85
C HIS A 104 9.34 -4.36 18.91
N ASP A 105 9.25 -3.51 17.88
CA ASP A 105 9.93 -2.23 17.79
C ASP A 105 8.90 -1.10 17.88
N GLU A 106 8.96 -0.29 18.93
CA GLU A 106 7.98 0.77 19.20
C GLU A 106 7.90 1.81 18.07
N GLY A 107 9.03 2.13 17.43
CA GLY A 107 9.07 3.09 16.34
C GLY A 107 8.36 2.55 15.10
N LYS A 108 8.61 1.28 14.77
CA LYS A 108 7.93 0.61 13.65
C LYS A 108 6.45 0.39 13.93
N MET A 109 6.12 0.00 15.16
CA MET A 109 4.74 -0.13 15.61
C MET A 109 3.98 1.18 15.43
N ARG A 110 4.55 2.31 15.87
CA ARG A 110 3.92 3.64 15.69
C ARG A 110 3.63 3.96 14.22
N VAL A 111 4.58 3.68 13.34
CA VAL A 111 4.37 3.87 11.89
C VAL A 111 3.24 2.97 11.38
N MET A 112 3.27 1.68 11.71
CA MET A 112 2.23 0.73 11.28
C MET A 112 0.85 1.14 11.78
N THR A 113 0.72 1.54 13.05
CA THR A 113 -0.53 2.05 13.64
C THR A 113 -1.06 3.26 12.88
N ASN A 114 -0.19 4.22 12.54
CA ASN A 114 -0.59 5.38 11.75
C ASN A 114 -1.11 4.98 10.36
N VAL A 115 -0.46 4.04 9.69
CA VAL A 115 -0.90 3.53 8.38
C VAL A 115 -2.26 2.86 8.49
N VAL A 116 -2.46 1.99 9.50
CA VAL A 116 -3.73 1.30 9.77
C VAL A 116 -4.86 2.30 10.02
N GLN A 117 -4.63 3.31 10.85
CA GLN A 117 -5.63 4.34 11.16
C GLN A 117 -6.04 5.18 9.94
N ARG A 118 -5.17 5.29 8.94
CA ARG A 118 -5.46 6.03 7.70
C ARG A 118 -6.01 5.16 6.58
N ALA A 119 -5.77 3.85 6.62
CA ALA A 119 -6.28 2.94 5.63
C ALA A 119 -7.80 2.85 5.74
N CYS A 120 -8.50 3.00 4.61
CA CYS A 120 -9.94 2.77 4.57
C CYS A 120 -10.26 1.27 4.59
N ARG A 121 -9.31 0.42 4.17
CA ARG A 121 -9.40 -1.04 4.18
C ARG A 121 -8.04 -1.65 4.50
N CYS A 122 -8.05 -2.72 5.28
CA CYS A 122 -6.88 -3.54 5.58
C CYS A 122 -7.12 -4.98 5.09
N VAL A 123 -6.13 -5.56 4.42
CA VAL A 123 -6.15 -6.93 3.92
C VAL A 123 -5.12 -7.75 4.71
N CYS A 124 -5.62 -8.77 5.40
CA CYS A 124 -4.83 -9.71 6.19
C CYS A 124 -4.83 -11.10 5.53
N PHE A 125 -3.76 -11.87 5.70
CA PHE A 125 -3.65 -13.23 5.13
C PHE A 125 -4.20 -14.34 6.04
N GLY A 126 -4.73 -14.00 7.22
CA GLY A 126 -5.38 -14.94 8.11
C GLY A 126 -6.04 -14.27 9.31
N ASP A 127 -7.00 -14.98 9.91
CA ASP A 127 -7.82 -14.47 11.03
C ASP A 127 -7.00 -14.10 12.27
N SER A 128 -5.86 -14.76 12.48
CA SER A 128 -4.95 -14.45 13.57
C SER A 128 -4.37 -13.03 13.48
N MET A 129 -4.24 -12.48 12.26
CA MET A 129 -3.72 -11.12 12.04
C MET A 129 -4.80 -10.05 12.25
N VAL A 130 -6.07 -10.38 12.01
CA VAL A 130 -7.21 -9.46 12.19
C VAL A 130 -7.43 -9.12 13.67
N LYS A 131 -7.14 -10.04 14.58
CA LYS A 131 -7.30 -9.81 16.03
C LYS A 131 -6.27 -8.85 16.63
N VAL A 132 -5.22 -8.50 15.87
CA VAL A 132 -4.06 -7.72 16.33
C VAL A 132 -3.95 -6.36 15.61
N ALA A 133 -4.68 -6.18 14.50
CA ALA A 133 -4.73 -4.95 13.71
C ALA A 133 -5.88 -4.03 14.16
#